data_AF-A0A0F9C865-F1
#
_entry.id   AF-A0A0F9C865-F1
#
_cell.length_a   1.000
_cell.length_b   1.000
_cell.length_c   1.000
_cell.angle_alpha   90.00
_cell.angle_beta   90.00
_cell.angle_gamma   90.00
#
_symmetry.space_group_name_H-M   'P 1'
#
loop_
_entity.id
_entity.type
_entity.pdbx_description
1 polymer ?
#
loop_
_entity_poly.entity_id
_entity_poly.type
_entity_poly.pdbx_seq_one_letter_code
_entity_poly.pdbx_strand_id
1 'polypeptide(L)'
;KKGHIGNGRSSISEKQADDVIEVDCEEKVCPNCAANLEGMGSRDRSVLDIDPPKIKKVVYKLKRSRCPKCGCNFRAKPPGVLPKFLFSNKLLAYLASEHYLHNRTMGKLEKLTGINKGSLIDGMHHLGKVFDRVPEKLINSYRQSLVKHADETSWRNDGQNGYAWLFCTSDISIFRLRKSRSSKVPKEVFGNKDLPGVLVVDRYNGYNKSPCKIQYCYAHLLRNVQDLTKEFPNNSEIQSFVETVAPLLSKAMGLRSKDIADDEFKKRTKKLKSSITNTMNKEANHPGIQKIQNIFRENKHRLYHWSNERRIPADNNFCERELRQLVIARKISFGSQSDEGAKTREILMTVLLTLQKQYPENPMEIFKKCLDEIKSNPDKDVYKIFFPYDTS
;
A
#
# COMPACT_ATOMS: atom_id res chain seq x y z
N LYS A 1 -32.56 26.20 -11.42
CA LYS A 1 -31.62 25.35 -10.64
C LYS A 1 -30.76 26.28 -9.78
N LYS A 2 -30.89 26.25 -8.45
CA LYS A 2 -29.94 26.96 -7.56
C LYS A 2 -28.57 26.31 -7.75
N GLY A 3 -27.56 27.08 -8.16
CA GLY A 3 -26.18 26.59 -8.27
C GLY A 3 -25.66 26.12 -6.92
N HIS A 4 -24.64 25.26 -6.94
CA HIS A 4 -23.93 24.87 -5.71
C HIS A 4 -23.44 26.12 -4.97
N ILE A 5 -23.59 26.12 -3.64
CA ILE A 5 -22.95 27.13 -2.77
C ILE A 5 -21.45 27.02 -3.03
N GLY A 6 -20.86 28.06 -3.63
CA GLY A 6 -19.44 28.10 -3.90
C GLY A 6 -18.66 28.16 -2.59
N ASN A 7 -17.88 27.13 -2.28
CA ASN A 7 -16.82 27.23 -1.29
C ASN A 7 -15.69 28.05 -1.91
N GLY A 8 -15.79 29.38 -1.81
CA GLY A 8 -14.70 30.29 -2.18
C GLY A 8 -13.42 29.94 -1.41
N ARG A 9 -12.26 30.19 -2.00
CA ARG A 9 -10.97 30.01 -1.32
C ARG A 9 -10.95 30.94 -0.09
N SER A 10 -10.86 30.39 1.11
CA SER A 10 -10.62 31.18 2.32
C SER A 10 -9.19 31.74 2.28
N SER A 11 -9.03 33.00 2.68
CA SER A 11 -7.70 33.60 2.87
C SER A 11 -6.95 32.84 3.97
N ILE A 12 -5.63 32.71 3.81
CA ILE A 12 -4.75 32.12 4.83
C ILE A 12 -4.52 33.22 5.86
N SER A 13 -4.83 32.93 7.13
CA SER A 13 -4.54 33.88 8.20
C SER A 13 -3.05 33.94 8.50
N GLU A 14 -2.58 35.05 9.07
CA GLU A 14 -1.19 35.22 9.50
C GLU A 14 -0.72 34.09 10.45
N LYS A 15 -1.60 33.62 11.34
CA LYS A 15 -1.33 32.49 12.24
C LYS A 15 -1.14 31.14 11.54
N GLN A 16 -1.62 31.02 10.31
CA GLN A 16 -1.51 29.81 9.48
C GLN A 16 -0.39 29.93 8.44
N ALA A 17 0.20 31.10 8.27
CA ALA A 17 1.26 31.32 7.30
C ALA A 17 2.58 30.71 7.80
N ASP A 18 3.29 30.02 6.92
CA ASP A 18 4.65 29.53 7.21
C ASP A 18 5.63 30.69 7.32
N ASP A 19 5.44 31.73 6.49
CA ASP A 19 6.21 32.97 6.47
C ASP A 19 5.27 34.17 6.27
N VAL A 20 5.56 35.27 6.98
CA VAL A 20 4.89 36.57 6.80
C VAL A 20 5.94 37.54 6.28
N ILE A 21 5.77 37.96 5.02
CA ILE A 21 6.74 38.81 4.31
C ILE A 21 6.06 40.13 3.97
N GLU A 22 6.58 41.23 4.51
CA GLU A 22 6.22 42.58 4.06
C GLU A 22 6.99 42.91 2.78
N VAL A 23 6.28 43.36 1.76
CA VAL A 23 6.86 43.74 0.47
C VAL A 23 6.59 45.21 0.24
N ASP A 24 7.66 46.00 0.23
CA ASP A 24 7.59 47.43 -0.06
C ASP A 24 7.24 47.68 -1.53
N CYS A 25 6.59 48.81 -1.80
CA CYS A 25 6.46 49.33 -3.17
C CYS A 25 7.87 49.60 -3.74
N GLU A 26 8.18 49.00 -4.89
CA GLU A 26 9.46 49.17 -5.56
C GLU A 26 9.61 50.61 -6.06
N GLU A 27 8.54 51.18 -6.58
CA GLU A 27 8.46 52.57 -6.99
C GLU A 27 8.56 53.49 -5.78
N LYS A 28 9.47 54.48 -5.84
CA LYS A 28 9.57 55.57 -4.85
C LYS A 28 8.91 56.86 -5.34
N VAL A 29 8.65 56.95 -6.65
CA VAL A 29 8.03 58.10 -7.31
C VAL A 29 6.92 57.63 -8.25
N CYS A 30 5.92 58.47 -8.46
CA CYS A 30 4.83 58.20 -9.37
C CYS A 30 5.34 58.13 -10.82
N PRO A 31 5.14 57.03 -11.56
CA PRO A 31 5.64 56.89 -12.93
C PRO A 31 4.98 57.86 -13.93
N ASN A 32 3.86 58.49 -13.56
CA ASN A 32 3.13 59.41 -14.43
C ASN A 32 3.47 60.90 -14.21
N CYS A 33 3.84 61.29 -12.97
CA CYS A 33 4.10 62.70 -12.64
C CYS A 33 5.39 62.94 -11.85
N ALA A 34 6.17 61.89 -11.55
CA ALA A 34 7.41 61.90 -10.79
C ALA A 34 7.32 62.43 -9.34
N ALA A 35 6.12 62.69 -8.82
CA ALA A 35 5.93 63.06 -7.41
C ALA A 35 6.29 61.89 -6.46
N ASN A 36 6.74 62.20 -5.25
CA ASN A 36 6.99 61.18 -4.21
C ASN A 36 5.69 60.46 -3.83
N LEU A 37 5.78 59.14 -3.62
CA LEU A 37 4.64 58.33 -3.21
C LEU A 37 4.40 58.45 -1.70
N GLU A 38 3.14 58.62 -1.30
CA GLU A 38 2.70 58.59 0.10
C GLU A 38 2.22 57.18 0.48
N GLY A 39 2.55 56.73 1.70
CA GLY A 39 2.15 55.41 2.19
C GLY A 39 0.67 55.34 2.54
N MET A 40 -0.07 54.41 1.93
CA MET A 40 -1.50 54.17 2.19
C MET A 40 -1.79 52.90 3.02
N GLY A 41 -0.78 52.40 3.74
CA GLY A 41 -0.85 51.12 4.47
C GLY A 41 -0.63 49.90 3.57
N SER A 42 -0.89 48.71 4.11
CA SER A 42 -0.71 47.43 3.44
C SER A 42 -2.03 46.67 3.27
N ARG A 43 -2.07 45.76 2.30
CA ARG A 43 -3.18 44.83 2.11
C ARG A 43 -2.64 43.41 2.12
N ASP A 44 -3.26 42.58 2.94
CA ASP A 44 -2.90 41.16 3.00
C ASP A 44 -3.25 40.43 1.70
N ARG A 45 -2.28 39.69 1.18
CA ARG A 45 -2.46 38.76 0.07
C ARG A 45 -1.78 37.45 0.39
N SER A 46 -2.59 36.42 0.66
CA SER A 46 -2.08 35.07 0.85
C SER A 46 -1.69 34.44 -0.49
N VAL A 47 -0.51 33.80 -0.53
CA VAL A 47 -0.02 33.03 -1.68
C VAL A 47 0.45 31.67 -1.17
N LEU A 48 0.16 30.61 -1.93
CA LEU A 48 0.77 29.30 -1.71
C LEU A 48 2.03 29.23 -2.56
N ASP A 49 3.18 29.11 -1.92
CA ASP A 49 4.49 28.98 -2.57
C ASP A 49 5.05 27.55 -2.41
N ILE A 50 6.09 27.21 -3.17
CA ILE A 50 6.74 25.91 -3.12
C ILE A 50 8.27 26.02 -3.23
N ASP A 51 8.95 25.43 -2.25
CA ASP A 51 10.40 25.19 -2.33
C ASP A 51 10.68 23.79 -2.89
N PRO A 52 11.17 23.66 -4.14
CA PRO A 52 11.50 22.36 -4.70
C PRO A 52 12.65 21.71 -3.91
N PRO A 53 12.71 20.37 -3.86
CA PRO A 53 13.74 19.65 -3.11
C PRO A 53 15.14 19.96 -3.68
N LYS A 54 15.93 20.75 -2.95
CA LYS A 54 17.32 21.09 -3.27
C LYS A 54 18.29 20.17 -2.53
N ILE A 55 19.14 19.44 -3.25
CA ILE A 55 20.18 18.59 -2.65
C ILE A 55 21.32 19.46 -2.12
N LYS A 56 21.63 19.31 -0.82
CA LYS A 56 22.75 20.00 -0.15
C LYS A 56 23.93 19.06 0.00
N LYS A 57 25.09 19.45 -0.54
CA LYS A 57 26.36 18.73 -0.35
C LYS A 57 26.99 19.19 0.98
N VAL A 58 27.12 18.29 1.94
CA VAL A 58 27.64 18.60 3.28
C VAL A 58 28.89 17.76 3.55
N VAL A 59 29.97 18.42 3.97
CA VAL A 59 31.23 17.76 4.34
C VAL A 59 31.42 17.85 5.84
N TYR A 60 31.45 16.70 6.52
CA TYR A 60 31.72 16.64 7.96
C TYR A 60 33.22 16.41 8.22
N LYS A 61 33.87 17.34 8.95
CA LYS A 61 35.23 17.15 9.47
C LYS A 61 35.18 16.40 10.81
N LEU A 62 35.16 15.07 10.74
CA LEU A 62 34.96 14.21 11.91
C LEU A 62 36.26 14.08 12.73
N LYS A 63 36.25 14.64 13.95
CA LYS A 63 37.37 14.53 14.88
C LYS A 63 37.56 13.10 15.38
N ARG A 64 38.82 12.74 15.67
CA ARG A 64 39.22 11.45 16.24
C ARG A 64 40.02 11.73 17.51
N SER A 65 39.80 10.91 18.53
CA SER A 65 40.50 11.00 19.81
C SER A 65 40.91 9.61 20.26
N ARG A 66 41.97 9.52 21.06
CA ARG A 66 42.45 8.26 21.65
C ARG A 66 42.47 8.41 23.16
N CYS A 67 41.95 7.43 23.89
CA CYS A 67 42.09 7.41 25.34
C CYS A 67 43.58 7.18 25.70
N PRO A 68 44.21 8.07 26.47
CA PRO A 68 45.63 7.92 26.82
C PRO A 68 45.87 6.75 27.78
N LYS A 69 44.85 6.28 28.51
CA LYS A 69 44.98 5.20 29.50
C LYS A 69 44.85 3.81 28.89
N CYS A 70 43.76 3.54 28.16
CA CYS A 70 43.50 2.22 27.58
C CYS A 70 43.84 2.10 26.09
N GLY A 71 44.20 3.20 25.43
CA GLY A 71 44.51 3.21 24.00
C GLY A 71 43.30 3.12 23.06
N CYS A 72 42.07 3.01 23.58
CA CYS A 72 40.85 2.93 22.77
C CYS A 72 40.66 4.16 21.87
N ASN A 73 40.20 3.94 20.65
CA ASN A 73 39.97 4.98 19.65
C ASN A 73 38.50 5.40 19.60
N PHE A 74 38.26 6.70 19.64
CA PHE A 74 36.96 7.33 19.53
C PHE A 74 36.91 8.17 18.25
N ARG A 75 35.80 8.12 17.53
CA ARG A 75 35.61 8.87 16.28
C ARG A 75 34.23 9.50 16.30
N ALA A 76 34.15 10.79 15.95
CA ALA A 76 32.88 11.45 15.72
C ALA A 76 32.14 10.78 14.56
N LYS A 77 30.81 10.75 14.63
CA LYS A 77 29.94 10.21 13.56
C LYS A 77 29.05 11.34 13.03
N PRO A 78 28.80 11.41 11.71
CA PRO A 78 27.91 12.43 11.17
C PRO A 78 26.47 12.24 11.68
N PRO A 79 25.74 13.30 12.03
CA PRO A 79 24.34 13.22 12.44
C PRO A 79 23.45 12.78 11.27
N GLY A 80 22.45 11.92 11.53
CA GLY A 80 21.44 11.54 10.53
C GLY A 80 21.96 10.86 9.26
N VAL A 81 23.01 10.04 9.36
CA VAL A 81 23.55 9.24 8.24
C VAL A 81 23.82 7.82 8.73
N LEU A 82 23.32 6.81 8.01
CA LEU A 82 23.65 5.40 8.26
C LEU A 82 25.17 5.13 8.11
N PRO A 83 25.73 4.14 8.82
CA PRO A 83 27.15 3.83 8.74
C PRO A 83 27.62 3.53 7.30
N LYS A 84 28.78 4.09 6.91
CA LYS A 84 29.44 3.85 5.62
C LYS A 84 28.56 4.16 4.39
N PHE A 85 27.66 5.12 4.51
CA PHE A 85 26.77 5.51 3.40
C PHE A 85 26.85 7.01 3.09
N LEU A 86 26.67 7.37 1.82
CA LEU A 86 26.81 8.76 1.34
C LEU A 86 25.57 9.61 1.62
N PHE A 87 24.38 9.02 1.53
CA PHE A 87 23.13 9.79 1.67
C PHE A 87 22.71 9.90 3.12
N SER A 88 22.20 11.08 3.49
CA SER A 88 21.53 11.26 4.77
C SER A 88 20.27 10.41 4.87
N ASN A 89 19.88 10.09 6.10
CA ASN A 89 18.64 9.38 6.41
C ASN A 89 17.42 10.12 5.85
N LYS A 90 17.45 11.47 5.86
CA LYS A 90 16.41 12.30 5.23
C LYS A 90 16.33 12.08 3.72
N LEU A 91 17.47 12.06 3.03
CA LEU A 91 17.50 11.82 1.58
C LEU A 91 17.07 10.38 1.25
N LEU A 92 17.54 9.39 2.00
CA LEU A 92 17.11 8.00 1.85
C LEU A 92 15.60 7.84 2.02
N ALA A 93 15.03 8.44 3.07
CA ALA A 93 13.60 8.39 3.32
C ALA A 93 12.78 9.05 2.20
N TYR A 94 13.25 10.20 1.71
CA TYR A 94 12.64 10.88 0.57
C TYR A 94 12.66 10.01 -0.69
N LEU A 95 13.84 9.50 -1.07
CA LEU A 95 14.01 8.66 -2.27
C LEU A 95 13.17 7.39 -2.22
N ALA A 96 13.16 6.71 -1.07
CA ALA A 96 12.39 5.49 -0.89
C ALA A 96 10.88 5.76 -0.95
N SER A 97 10.40 6.84 -0.33
CA SER A 97 8.99 7.23 -0.39
C SER A 97 8.56 7.59 -1.81
N GLU A 98 9.31 8.45 -2.50
CA GLU A 98 9.00 8.81 -3.88
C GLU A 98 8.99 7.60 -4.82
N HIS A 99 9.95 6.68 -4.67
CA HIS A 99 10.05 5.54 -5.56
C HIS A 99 9.01 4.44 -5.30
N TYR A 100 8.76 4.08 -4.03
CA TYR A 100 7.95 2.93 -3.66
C TYR A 100 6.51 3.27 -3.25
N LEU A 101 6.26 4.47 -2.72
CA LEU A 101 4.91 4.93 -2.35
C LEU A 101 4.26 5.76 -3.47
N HIS A 102 5.05 6.60 -4.15
CA HIS A 102 4.57 7.51 -5.20
C HIS A 102 4.92 7.05 -6.63
N ASN A 103 5.53 5.86 -6.79
CA ASN A 103 5.87 5.26 -8.08
C ASN A 103 6.73 6.14 -9.01
N ARG A 104 7.52 7.08 -8.45
CA ARG A 104 8.45 7.88 -9.24
C ARG A 104 9.60 7.01 -9.72
N THR A 105 9.91 7.04 -11.02
CA THR A 105 11.01 6.24 -11.57
C THR A 105 12.37 6.77 -11.10
N MET A 106 13.38 5.87 -11.03
CA MET A 106 14.75 6.29 -10.69
C MET A 106 15.29 7.35 -11.65
N GLY A 107 14.97 7.29 -12.94
CA GLY A 107 15.38 8.32 -13.90
C GLY A 107 14.72 9.69 -13.66
N LYS A 108 13.47 9.72 -13.15
CA LYS A 108 12.84 10.98 -12.73
C LYS A 108 13.48 11.53 -11.45
N LEU A 109 13.85 10.65 -10.52
CA LEU A 109 14.57 11.04 -9.30
C LEU A 109 15.98 11.56 -9.61
N GLU A 110 16.68 10.95 -10.57
CA GLU A 110 17.98 11.44 -11.05
C GLU A 110 17.85 12.87 -11.60
N LYS A 111 16.87 13.13 -12.47
CA LYS A 111 16.62 14.49 -12.98
C LYS A 111 16.28 15.50 -11.89
N LEU A 112 15.53 15.09 -10.88
CA LEU A 112 15.09 15.97 -9.79
C LEU A 112 16.22 16.28 -8.80
N THR A 113 17.08 15.30 -8.52
CA THR A 113 18.10 15.40 -7.47
C THR A 113 19.49 15.71 -8.00
N GLY A 114 19.74 15.48 -9.29
CA GLY A 114 21.07 15.55 -9.90
C GLY A 114 22.00 14.38 -9.49
N ILE A 115 21.49 13.38 -8.77
CA ILE A 115 22.25 12.20 -8.35
C ILE A 115 22.08 11.12 -9.42
N ASN A 116 23.20 10.54 -9.88
CA ASN A 116 23.14 9.52 -10.93
C ASN A 116 22.31 8.30 -10.50
N LYS A 117 21.62 7.70 -11.48
CA LYS A 117 20.71 6.56 -11.27
C LYS A 117 21.36 5.40 -10.52
N GLY A 118 22.64 5.11 -10.79
CA GLY A 118 23.39 4.06 -10.10
C GLY A 118 23.45 4.27 -8.59
N SER A 119 23.87 5.46 -8.13
CA SER A 119 23.95 5.75 -6.69
C SER A 119 22.57 5.74 -6.01
N LEU A 120 21.51 6.14 -6.73
CA LEU A 120 20.14 6.04 -6.21
C LEU A 120 19.73 4.57 -5.98
N ILE A 121 20.04 3.70 -6.94
CA ILE A 121 19.80 2.26 -6.85
C ILE A 121 20.62 1.65 -5.71
N ASP A 122 21.89 1.99 -5.59
CA ASP A 122 22.76 1.53 -4.50
C ASP A 122 22.22 1.93 -3.12
N GLY A 123 21.63 3.12 -3.00
CA GLY A 123 20.95 3.54 -1.78
C GLY A 123 19.74 2.69 -1.43
N MET A 124 18.94 2.29 -2.42
CA MET A 124 17.83 1.38 -2.16
C MET A 124 18.32 -0.02 -1.83
N HIS A 125 19.37 -0.52 -2.49
CA HIS A 125 19.99 -1.80 -2.16
C HIS A 125 20.57 -1.81 -0.74
N HIS A 126 21.19 -0.71 -0.32
CA HIS A 126 21.68 -0.55 1.05
C HIS A 126 20.52 -0.65 2.05
N LEU A 127 19.41 0.07 1.83
CA LEU A 127 18.22 -0.05 2.68
C LEU A 127 17.64 -1.47 2.67
N GLY A 128 17.57 -2.11 1.50
CA GLY A 128 17.12 -3.50 1.38
C GLY A 128 17.96 -4.45 2.24
N LYS A 129 19.28 -4.28 2.26
CA LYS A 129 20.19 -5.06 3.12
C LYS A 129 19.97 -4.80 4.60
N VAL A 130 19.73 -3.55 4.99
CA VAL A 130 19.44 -3.18 6.40
C VAL A 130 18.13 -3.79 6.90
N PHE A 131 17.14 -3.98 6.02
CA PHE A 131 15.80 -4.46 6.41
C PHE A 131 15.49 -5.90 6.00
N ASP A 132 16.51 -6.69 5.64
CA ASP A 132 16.36 -8.04 5.07
C ASP A 132 15.51 -8.98 5.94
N ARG A 133 15.57 -8.84 7.27
CA ARG A 133 14.82 -9.66 8.25
C ARG A 133 13.41 -9.16 8.56
N VAL A 134 13.09 -7.92 8.22
CA VAL A 134 11.79 -7.30 8.56
C VAL A 134 10.61 -8.06 7.93
N PRO A 135 10.64 -8.47 6.64
CA PRO A 135 9.53 -9.19 6.04
C PRO A 135 9.21 -10.54 6.68
N GLU A 136 10.19 -11.26 7.23
CA GLU A 136 9.94 -12.57 7.88
C GLU A 136 9.26 -12.40 9.24
N LYS A 137 9.58 -11.33 9.96
CA LYS A 137 8.89 -10.99 11.21
C LYS A 137 7.45 -10.59 10.96
N LEU A 138 7.18 -9.74 9.96
CA LEU A 138 5.81 -9.38 9.55
C LEU A 138 4.98 -10.59 9.08
N ILE A 139 5.62 -11.61 8.47
CA ILE A 139 4.93 -12.86 8.14
C ILE A 139 4.38 -13.54 9.40
N ASN A 140 5.11 -13.51 10.53
CA ASN A 140 4.63 -14.11 11.77
C ASN A 140 3.39 -13.40 12.31
N SER A 141 3.37 -12.05 12.31
CA SER A 141 2.17 -11.29 12.67
C SER A 141 1.01 -11.56 11.70
N TYR A 142 1.30 -11.54 10.40
CA TYR A 142 0.31 -11.83 9.35
C TYR A 142 -0.34 -13.19 9.57
N ARG A 143 0.43 -14.23 9.92
CA ARG A 143 -0.08 -15.59 10.21
C ARG A 143 -1.10 -15.61 11.36
N GLN A 144 -0.97 -14.72 12.34
CA GLN A 144 -1.89 -14.64 13.48
C GLN A 144 -3.16 -13.81 13.21
N SER A 145 -3.23 -13.05 12.12
CA SER A 145 -4.36 -12.16 11.85
C SER A 145 -5.67 -12.92 11.60
N LEU A 146 -6.79 -12.43 12.15
CA LEU A 146 -8.10 -13.10 12.01
C LEU A 146 -8.69 -12.98 10.60
N VAL A 147 -8.34 -11.92 9.87
CA VAL A 147 -8.71 -11.72 8.47
C VAL A 147 -7.44 -11.44 7.69
N LYS A 148 -7.15 -12.32 6.74
CA LYS A 148 -5.98 -12.25 5.88
C LYS A 148 -6.44 -12.09 4.45
N HIS A 149 -5.67 -11.37 3.66
CA HIS A 149 -5.89 -11.26 2.22
C HIS A 149 -4.64 -11.72 1.47
N ALA A 150 -4.84 -12.27 0.28
CA ALA A 150 -3.76 -12.49 -0.67
C ALA A 150 -4.24 -12.32 -2.12
N ASP A 151 -3.34 -11.89 -2.98
CA ASP A 151 -3.53 -11.76 -4.42
C ASP A 151 -2.16 -11.70 -5.13
N GLU A 152 -2.16 -11.90 -6.44
CA GLU A 152 -0.93 -11.90 -7.23
C GLU A 152 -1.09 -11.29 -8.61
N THR A 153 0.00 -10.76 -9.13
CA THR A 153 0.04 -10.21 -10.48
C THR A 153 1.35 -10.53 -11.17
N SER A 154 1.34 -10.54 -12.51
CA SER A 154 2.57 -10.79 -13.26
C SER A 154 3.62 -9.71 -12.95
N TRP A 155 4.88 -10.11 -12.87
CA TRP A 155 6.00 -9.21 -12.65
C TRP A 155 7.23 -9.77 -13.37
N ARG A 156 7.67 -9.12 -14.45
CA ARG A 156 8.86 -9.56 -15.17
C ARG A 156 10.11 -9.19 -14.39
N ASN A 157 11.12 -10.04 -14.46
CA ASN A 157 12.45 -9.74 -13.96
C ASN A 157 13.48 -10.03 -15.04
N ASP A 158 14.19 -9.00 -15.50
CA ASP A 158 15.22 -9.10 -16.53
C ASP A 158 14.75 -9.89 -17.77
N GLY A 159 13.60 -9.47 -18.32
CA GLY A 159 12.97 -10.12 -19.47
C GLY A 159 12.28 -11.46 -19.15
N GLN A 160 12.52 -12.10 -18.00
CA GLN A 160 11.90 -13.37 -17.63
C GLN A 160 10.54 -13.16 -16.97
N ASN A 161 9.61 -14.09 -17.21
CA ASN A 161 8.30 -14.08 -16.56
C ASN A 161 8.43 -14.39 -15.07
N GLY A 162 7.66 -13.68 -14.26
CA GLY A 162 7.57 -13.87 -12.82
C GLY A 162 6.26 -13.32 -12.29
N TYR A 163 6.12 -13.36 -10.97
CA TYR A 163 4.92 -12.96 -10.24
C TYR A 163 5.31 -12.18 -8.99
N ALA A 164 4.55 -11.15 -8.71
CA ALA A 164 4.57 -10.48 -7.44
C ALA A 164 3.29 -10.81 -6.68
N TRP A 165 3.49 -11.34 -5.49
CA TRP A 165 2.45 -11.74 -4.57
C TRP A 165 2.32 -10.70 -3.48
N LEU A 166 1.09 -10.36 -3.13
CA LEU A 166 0.76 -9.54 -1.97
C LEU A 166 0.00 -10.40 -0.96
N PHE A 167 0.46 -10.34 0.28
CA PHE A 167 -0.22 -10.88 1.45
C PHE A 167 -0.46 -9.70 2.39
N CYS A 168 -1.70 -9.42 2.75
CA CYS A 168 -2.00 -8.21 3.51
C CYS A 168 -3.16 -8.34 4.50
N THR A 169 -3.15 -7.43 5.46
CA THR A 169 -4.22 -7.14 6.43
C THR A 169 -4.51 -5.63 6.36
N SER A 170 -5.37 -5.12 7.25
CA SER A 170 -5.64 -3.68 7.39
C SER A 170 -4.38 -2.85 7.72
N ASP A 171 -3.38 -3.47 8.34
CA ASP A 171 -2.19 -2.84 8.92
C ASP A 171 -0.85 -3.40 8.41
N ILE A 172 -0.86 -4.50 7.67
CA ILE A 172 0.34 -5.17 7.14
C ILE A 172 0.24 -5.33 5.62
N SER A 173 1.36 -5.11 4.93
CA SER A 173 1.56 -5.41 3.51
C SER A 173 2.86 -6.17 3.31
N ILE A 174 2.78 -7.41 2.82
CA ILE A 174 3.94 -8.26 2.56
C ILE A 174 3.99 -8.59 1.08
N PHE A 175 5.09 -8.20 0.44
CA PHE A 175 5.35 -8.54 -0.95
C PHE A 175 6.27 -9.75 -1.03
N ARG A 176 6.06 -10.61 -2.04
CA ARG A 176 6.97 -11.69 -2.42
C ARG A 176 7.10 -11.72 -3.94
N LEU A 177 8.29 -11.42 -4.46
CA LEU A 177 8.59 -11.45 -5.89
C LEU A 177 9.26 -12.78 -6.23
N ARG A 178 8.59 -13.63 -7.01
CA ARG A 178 9.04 -15.01 -7.30
C ARG A 178 8.87 -15.30 -8.79
N LYS A 179 9.69 -16.22 -9.32
CA LYS A 179 9.59 -16.67 -10.72
C LYS A 179 8.37 -17.58 -10.98
N SER A 180 7.66 -18.00 -9.93
CA SER A 180 6.56 -18.97 -10.01
C SER A 180 5.24 -18.39 -9.49
N ARG A 181 4.13 -18.76 -10.15
CA ARG A 181 2.76 -18.61 -9.62
C ARG A 181 2.29 -19.83 -8.80
N SER A 182 3.14 -20.84 -8.60
CA SER A 182 2.70 -22.10 -7.98
C SER A 182 2.32 -21.93 -6.49
N SER A 183 1.57 -22.90 -5.97
CA SER A 183 1.21 -23.02 -4.55
C SER A 183 2.42 -23.09 -3.59
N LYS A 184 3.65 -23.23 -4.11
CA LYS A 184 4.89 -23.14 -3.31
C LYS A 184 5.05 -21.76 -2.66
N VAL A 185 4.57 -20.68 -3.29
CA VAL A 185 4.74 -19.32 -2.75
C VAL A 185 3.79 -19.06 -1.58
N PRO A 186 2.48 -19.33 -1.65
CA PRO A 186 1.63 -19.32 -0.45
C PRO A 186 2.15 -20.26 0.64
N LYS A 187 2.66 -21.45 0.29
CA LYS A 187 3.24 -22.38 1.27
C LYS A 187 4.47 -21.82 2.00
N GLU A 188 5.33 -21.07 1.30
CA GLU A 188 6.47 -20.35 1.89
C GLU A 188 5.98 -19.36 2.97
N VAL A 189 4.89 -18.63 2.69
CA VAL A 189 4.35 -17.60 3.58
C VAL A 189 3.53 -18.19 4.72
N PHE A 190 2.64 -19.14 4.48
CA PHE A 190 1.77 -19.70 5.52
C PHE A 190 2.43 -20.84 6.32
N GLY A 191 3.42 -21.52 5.76
CA GLY A 191 3.97 -22.74 6.35
C GLY A 191 2.99 -23.92 6.24
N ASN A 192 3.16 -24.92 7.11
CA ASN A 192 2.38 -26.17 7.09
C ASN A 192 1.44 -26.34 8.29
N LYS A 193 1.51 -25.44 9.29
CA LYS A 193 0.70 -25.54 10.51
C LYS A 193 -0.63 -24.84 10.30
N ASP A 194 -1.69 -25.36 10.90
CA ASP A 194 -2.99 -24.69 10.91
C ASP A 194 -2.88 -23.31 11.54
N LEU A 195 -3.42 -22.32 10.82
CA LEU A 195 -3.40 -20.91 11.20
C LEU A 195 -4.80 -20.43 11.55
N PRO A 196 -4.93 -19.49 12.50
CA PRO A 196 -6.21 -18.92 12.86
C PRO A 196 -6.81 -18.09 11.72
N GLY A 197 -8.08 -17.72 11.85
CA GLY A 197 -8.73 -16.75 10.96
C GLY A 197 -9.08 -17.27 9.57
N VAL A 198 -9.37 -16.34 8.68
CA VAL A 198 -9.84 -16.62 7.30
C VAL A 198 -8.99 -15.86 6.29
N LEU A 199 -8.52 -16.59 5.27
CA LEU A 199 -7.85 -16.06 4.09
C LEU A 199 -8.88 -15.74 3.01
N VAL A 200 -9.04 -14.45 2.71
CA VAL A 200 -9.85 -13.95 1.62
C VAL A 200 -8.97 -13.87 0.37
N VAL A 201 -9.33 -14.65 -0.64
CA VAL A 201 -8.63 -14.73 -1.93
C VAL A 201 -9.65 -14.71 -3.05
N ASP A 202 -9.16 -14.63 -4.28
CA ASP A 202 -9.95 -14.93 -5.46
C ASP A 202 -10.36 -16.43 -5.48
N ARG A 203 -10.26 -17.10 -6.63
CA ARG A 203 -10.47 -18.55 -6.76
C ARG A 203 -9.24 -19.28 -7.30
N TYR A 204 -8.06 -18.67 -7.19
CA TYR A 204 -6.85 -19.30 -7.69
C TYR A 204 -6.49 -20.55 -6.89
N ASN A 205 -6.36 -21.68 -7.60
CA ASN A 205 -6.09 -22.97 -6.98
C ASN A 205 -4.78 -23.03 -6.18
N GLY A 206 -3.86 -22.09 -6.40
CA GLY A 206 -2.61 -21.98 -5.63
C GLY A 206 -2.83 -21.80 -4.13
N TYR A 207 -3.95 -21.21 -3.71
CA TYR A 207 -4.31 -20.99 -2.31
C TYR A 207 -5.08 -22.14 -1.67
N ASN A 208 -5.58 -23.12 -2.44
CA ASN A 208 -6.50 -24.14 -1.93
C ASN A 208 -5.87 -25.09 -0.89
N LYS A 209 -4.53 -25.08 -0.76
CA LYS A 209 -3.77 -25.85 0.23
C LYS A 209 -3.22 -24.97 1.37
N SER A 210 -3.59 -23.69 1.44
CA SER A 210 -3.23 -22.82 2.55
C SER A 210 -3.84 -23.38 3.84
N PRO A 211 -3.08 -23.46 4.95
CA PRO A 211 -3.53 -24.08 6.21
C PRO A 211 -4.41 -23.11 7.01
N CYS A 212 -5.46 -22.56 6.40
CA CYS A 212 -6.42 -21.68 7.02
C CYS A 212 -7.79 -21.83 6.35
N LYS A 213 -8.86 -21.35 7.00
CA LYS A 213 -10.17 -21.23 6.35
C LYS A 213 -10.05 -20.25 5.19
N ILE A 214 -10.74 -20.52 4.08
CA ILE A 214 -10.65 -19.69 2.86
C ILE A 214 -12.01 -19.06 2.57
N GLN A 215 -12.03 -17.78 2.27
CA GLN A 215 -13.20 -17.08 1.71
C GLN A 215 -12.91 -16.71 0.25
N TYR A 216 -13.68 -17.26 -0.68
CA TYR A 216 -13.62 -16.89 -2.08
C TYR A 216 -14.32 -15.56 -2.35
N CYS A 217 -13.68 -14.74 -3.18
CA CYS A 217 -14.10 -13.39 -3.53
C CYS A 217 -15.38 -13.38 -4.38
N TYR A 218 -16.43 -12.76 -3.85
CA TYR A 218 -17.70 -12.58 -4.54
C TYR A 218 -17.62 -11.57 -5.69
N ALA A 219 -16.66 -10.64 -5.69
CA ALA A 219 -16.50 -9.68 -6.79
C ALA A 219 -16.10 -10.39 -8.10
N HIS A 220 -15.27 -11.43 -8.02
CA HIS A 220 -14.92 -12.28 -9.17
C HIS A 220 -16.11 -13.14 -9.62
N LEU A 221 -16.86 -13.71 -8.67
CA LEU A 221 -18.06 -14.50 -8.98
C LEU A 221 -19.16 -13.64 -9.62
N LEU A 222 -19.34 -12.40 -9.13
CA LEU A 222 -20.27 -11.44 -9.71
C LEU A 222 -19.90 -11.10 -11.15
N ARG A 223 -18.61 -10.87 -11.44
CA ARG A 223 -18.13 -10.66 -12.81
C ARG A 223 -18.46 -11.85 -13.71
N ASN A 224 -18.16 -13.08 -13.27
CA ASN A 224 -18.50 -14.28 -14.04
C ASN A 224 -20.01 -14.43 -14.29
N VAL A 225 -20.85 -14.08 -13.30
CA VAL A 225 -22.31 -14.06 -13.47
C VAL A 225 -22.70 -13.03 -14.54
N GLN A 226 -22.16 -11.82 -14.48
CA GLN A 226 -22.44 -10.75 -15.45
C GLN A 226 -21.88 -11.03 -16.84
N ASP A 227 -20.79 -11.79 -16.96
CA ASP A 227 -20.21 -12.12 -18.26
C ASP A 227 -21.10 -13.11 -19.04
N LEU A 228 -21.95 -13.91 -18.37
CA LEU A 228 -22.92 -14.77 -19.05
C LEU A 228 -23.89 -13.98 -19.95
N THR A 229 -24.34 -12.78 -19.55
CA THR A 229 -25.20 -11.97 -20.41
C THR A 229 -24.46 -11.35 -21.59
N LYS A 230 -23.13 -11.22 -21.52
CA LYS A 230 -22.31 -10.79 -22.67
C LYS A 230 -22.10 -11.92 -23.66
N GLU A 231 -21.86 -13.14 -23.15
CA GLU A 231 -21.67 -14.33 -23.97
C GLU A 231 -22.98 -14.81 -24.61
N PHE A 232 -24.11 -14.67 -23.92
CA PHE A 232 -25.42 -15.16 -24.35
C PHE A 232 -26.52 -14.09 -24.20
N PRO A 233 -26.44 -12.98 -24.96
CA PRO A 233 -27.31 -11.81 -24.74
C PRO A 233 -28.80 -12.08 -24.95
N ASN A 234 -29.17 -13.06 -25.79
CA ASN A 234 -30.55 -13.35 -26.16
C ASN A 234 -31.17 -14.55 -25.40
N ASN A 235 -30.46 -15.12 -24.42
CA ASN A 235 -30.97 -16.26 -23.65
C ASN A 235 -31.75 -15.78 -22.40
N SER A 236 -33.06 -16.02 -22.37
CA SER A 236 -33.95 -15.57 -21.30
C SER A 236 -33.66 -16.22 -19.94
N GLU A 237 -33.25 -17.49 -19.92
CA GLU A 237 -32.87 -18.20 -18.69
C GLU A 237 -31.64 -17.54 -18.04
N ILE A 238 -30.63 -17.19 -18.85
CA ILE A 238 -29.44 -16.47 -18.40
C ILE A 238 -29.79 -15.08 -17.87
N GLN A 239 -30.61 -14.31 -18.60
CA GLN A 239 -31.02 -12.98 -18.15
C GLN A 239 -31.69 -13.05 -16.76
N SER A 240 -32.66 -13.95 -16.60
CA SER A 240 -33.36 -14.17 -15.32
C SER A 240 -32.41 -14.60 -14.20
N PHE A 241 -31.48 -15.52 -14.49
CA PHE A 241 -30.47 -15.95 -13.53
C PHE A 241 -29.57 -14.79 -13.07
N VAL A 242 -29.07 -13.98 -14.00
CA VAL A 242 -28.19 -12.85 -13.70
C VAL A 242 -28.93 -11.76 -12.93
N GLU A 243 -30.14 -11.40 -13.33
CA GLU A 243 -31.01 -10.44 -12.62
C GLU A 243 -31.31 -10.89 -11.18
N THR A 244 -31.40 -12.20 -10.96
CA THR A 244 -31.61 -12.76 -9.61
C THR A 244 -30.32 -12.78 -8.78
N VAL A 245 -29.21 -13.26 -9.36
CA VAL A 245 -27.98 -13.57 -8.61
C VAL A 245 -27.10 -12.35 -8.39
N ALA A 246 -26.95 -11.48 -9.40
CA ALA A 246 -26.04 -10.34 -9.31
C ALA A 246 -26.37 -9.40 -8.14
N PRO A 247 -27.65 -9.03 -7.88
CA PRO A 247 -28.01 -8.22 -6.72
C PRO A 247 -27.73 -8.92 -5.38
N LEU A 248 -27.89 -10.25 -5.30
CA LEU A 248 -27.61 -11.02 -4.09
C LEU A 248 -26.12 -10.98 -3.73
N LEU A 249 -25.24 -11.20 -4.71
CA LEU A 249 -23.79 -11.13 -4.50
C LEU A 249 -23.33 -9.71 -4.17
N SER A 250 -23.86 -8.70 -4.88
CA SER A 250 -23.60 -7.29 -4.59
C SER A 250 -24.01 -6.91 -3.17
N LYS A 251 -25.21 -7.33 -2.73
CA LYS A 251 -25.71 -7.10 -1.38
C LYS A 251 -24.84 -7.77 -0.32
N ALA A 252 -24.30 -8.97 -0.59
CA ALA A 252 -23.41 -9.66 0.34
C ALA A 252 -22.12 -8.88 0.58
N MET A 253 -21.52 -8.33 -0.47
CA MET A 253 -20.33 -7.48 -0.37
C MET A 253 -20.60 -6.17 0.38
N GLY A 254 -21.76 -5.55 0.15
CA GLY A 254 -22.12 -4.27 0.77
C GLY A 254 -22.63 -4.33 2.20
N LEU A 255 -23.07 -5.50 2.69
CA LEU A 255 -23.82 -5.60 3.96
C LEU A 255 -22.96 -5.23 5.18
N ARG A 256 -21.66 -5.57 5.18
CA ARG A 256 -20.76 -5.30 6.32
C ARG A 256 -20.57 -3.80 6.59
N SER A 257 -20.65 -2.97 5.55
CA SER A 257 -20.42 -1.52 5.61
C SER A 257 -21.68 -0.73 5.98
N LYS A 258 -22.81 -1.39 6.18
CA LYS A 258 -24.04 -0.74 6.64
C LYS A 258 -23.91 -0.41 8.12
N ASP A 259 -24.37 0.77 8.52
CA ASP A 259 -24.50 1.14 9.92
C ASP A 259 -25.76 0.50 10.51
N ILE A 260 -25.62 -0.74 10.97
CA ILE A 260 -26.68 -1.54 11.59
C ILE A 260 -26.11 -2.28 12.80
N ALA A 261 -26.99 -2.56 13.77
CA ALA A 261 -26.68 -3.38 14.93
C ALA A 261 -26.26 -4.80 14.53
N ASP A 262 -25.41 -5.43 15.33
CA ASP A 262 -24.84 -6.75 15.02
C ASP A 262 -25.89 -7.87 14.94
N ASP A 263 -26.96 -7.80 15.74
CA ASP A 263 -28.04 -8.77 15.67
C ASP A 263 -28.86 -8.63 14.38
N GLU A 264 -29.07 -7.40 13.91
CA GLU A 264 -29.69 -7.14 12.62
C GLU A 264 -28.78 -7.58 11.47
N PHE A 265 -27.47 -7.37 11.59
CA PHE A 265 -26.48 -7.89 10.64
C PHE A 265 -26.55 -9.42 10.55
N LYS A 266 -26.59 -10.14 11.69
CA LYS A 266 -26.73 -11.61 11.74
C LYS A 266 -28.03 -12.10 11.10
N LYS A 267 -29.16 -11.43 11.37
CA LYS A 267 -30.46 -11.77 10.75
C LYS A 267 -30.41 -11.59 9.22
N ARG A 268 -29.90 -10.44 8.75
CA ARG A 268 -29.81 -10.12 7.31
C ARG A 268 -28.84 -11.03 6.58
N THR A 269 -27.67 -11.32 7.15
CA THR A 269 -26.68 -12.24 6.57
C THR A 269 -27.22 -13.66 6.49
N LYS A 270 -27.91 -14.15 7.53
CA LYS A 270 -28.57 -15.47 7.51
C LYS A 270 -29.59 -15.56 6.39
N LYS A 271 -30.50 -14.58 6.28
CA LYS A 271 -31.51 -14.53 5.20
C LYS A 271 -30.85 -14.49 3.82
N LEU A 272 -29.84 -13.64 3.64
CA LEU A 272 -29.14 -13.47 2.38
C LEU A 272 -28.37 -14.74 1.96
N LYS A 273 -27.67 -15.38 2.90
CA LYS A 273 -27.01 -16.67 2.69
C LYS A 273 -28.02 -17.74 2.24
N SER A 274 -29.17 -17.83 2.89
CA SER A 274 -30.23 -18.76 2.50
C SER A 274 -30.75 -18.46 1.10
N SER A 275 -31.00 -17.19 0.76
CA SER A 275 -31.41 -16.78 -0.59
C SER A 275 -30.39 -17.18 -1.66
N ILE A 276 -29.09 -16.91 -1.43
CA ILE A 276 -28.02 -17.31 -2.35
C ILE A 276 -27.99 -18.84 -2.49
N THR A 277 -28.01 -19.57 -1.37
CA THR A 277 -27.95 -21.03 -1.36
C THR A 277 -29.12 -21.64 -2.11
N ASN A 278 -30.34 -21.16 -1.89
CA ASN A 278 -31.54 -21.64 -2.57
C ASN A 278 -31.46 -21.38 -4.08
N THR A 279 -31.07 -20.17 -4.50
CA THR A 279 -30.91 -19.85 -5.93
C THR A 279 -29.84 -20.74 -6.59
N MET A 280 -28.76 -21.05 -5.90
CA MET A 280 -27.68 -21.91 -6.44
C MET A 280 -28.03 -23.40 -6.50
N ASN A 281 -29.08 -23.83 -5.80
CA ASN A 281 -29.56 -25.22 -5.82
C ASN A 281 -30.77 -25.43 -6.74
N LYS A 282 -31.32 -24.38 -7.36
CA LYS A 282 -32.38 -24.53 -8.36
C LYS A 282 -31.84 -25.25 -9.59
N GLU A 283 -32.68 -26.06 -10.22
CA GLU A 283 -32.38 -26.64 -11.53
C GLU A 283 -32.22 -25.54 -12.58
N ALA A 284 -31.30 -25.77 -13.50
CA ALA A 284 -31.03 -24.89 -14.63
C ALA A 284 -30.70 -25.76 -15.85
N ASN A 285 -31.20 -25.39 -17.02
CA ASN A 285 -30.95 -26.08 -18.27
C ASN A 285 -29.63 -25.61 -18.90
N HIS A 286 -29.32 -24.31 -18.79
CA HIS A 286 -28.13 -23.77 -19.43
C HIS A 286 -26.81 -24.20 -18.73
N PRO A 287 -25.83 -24.79 -19.45
CA PRO A 287 -24.56 -25.23 -18.87
C PRO A 287 -23.75 -24.12 -18.20
N GLY A 288 -23.80 -22.89 -18.73
CA GLY A 288 -23.15 -21.72 -18.13
C GLY A 288 -23.68 -21.38 -16.73
N ILE A 289 -24.99 -21.55 -16.50
CA ILE A 289 -25.62 -21.35 -15.19
C ILE A 289 -25.19 -22.48 -14.24
N GLN A 290 -25.29 -23.73 -14.71
CA GLN A 290 -24.88 -24.90 -13.94
C GLN A 290 -23.42 -24.80 -13.48
N LYS A 291 -22.52 -24.31 -14.35
CA LYS A 291 -21.11 -24.08 -14.01
C LYS A 291 -20.94 -23.12 -12.83
N ILE A 292 -21.68 -22.00 -12.81
CA ILE A 292 -21.65 -21.06 -11.68
C ILE A 292 -22.27 -21.70 -10.44
N GLN A 293 -23.43 -22.34 -10.57
CA GLN A 293 -24.08 -23.00 -9.44
C GLN A 293 -23.19 -24.09 -8.80
N ASN A 294 -22.52 -24.91 -9.61
CA ASN A 294 -21.60 -25.95 -9.14
C ASN A 294 -20.45 -25.37 -8.31
N ILE A 295 -19.91 -24.19 -8.70
CA ILE A 295 -18.92 -23.48 -7.87
C ILE A 295 -19.47 -23.25 -6.45
N PHE A 296 -20.72 -22.79 -6.32
CA PHE A 296 -21.35 -22.56 -5.03
C PHE A 296 -21.67 -23.85 -4.27
N ARG A 297 -22.11 -24.89 -4.99
CA ARG A 297 -22.47 -26.19 -4.39
C ARG A 297 -21.25 -26.95 -3.85
N GLU A 298 -20.16 -26.97 -4.61
CA GLU A 298 -18.93 -27.71 -4.27
C GLU A 298 -18.07 -26.97 -3.24
N ASN A 299 -18.10 -25.63 -3.23
CA ASN A 299 -17.22 -24.81 -2.42
C ASN A 299 -17.96 -24.09 -1.27
N LYS A 300 -19.06 -24.66 -0.76
CA LYS A 300 -19.83 -24.08 0.37
C LYS A 300 -18.94 -23.71 1.56
N HIS A 301 -17.98 -24.58 1.87
CA HIS A 301 -17.01 -24.37 2.96
C HIS A 301 -16.03 -23.20 2.72
N ARG A 302 -16.02 -22.60 1.52
CA ARG A 302 -15.18 -21.44 1.16
C ARG A 302 -15.95 -20.18 0.79
N LEU A 303 -17.28 -20.20 0.81
CA LEU A 303 -18.07 -19.09 0.23
C LEU A 303 -18.83 -18.27 1.26
N TYR A 304 -19.05 -18.81 2.46
CA TYR A 304 -20.01 -18.23 3.42
C TYR A 304 -19.38 -17.86 4.77
N HIS A 305 -18.08 -17.62 4.86
CA HIS A 305 -17.47 -17.15 6.13
C HIS A 305 -17.90 -15.72 6.47
N TRP A 306 -18.10 -14.86 5.45
CA TRP A 306 -18.61 -13.49 5.62
C TRP A 306 -19.97 -13.41 6.33
N SER A 307 -20.78 -14.48 6.29
CA SER A 307 -22.07 -14.51 6.99
C SER A 307 -21.94 -14.81 8.47
N ASN A 308 -20.81 -15.35 8.90
CA ASN A 308 -20.60 -15.80 10.28
C ASN A 308 -19.95 -14.70 11.13
N GLU A 309 -19.04 -13.91 10.55
CA GLU A 309 -18.33 -12.84 11.24
C GLU A 309 -18.25 -11.58 10.38
N ARG A 310 -18.74 -10.46 10.90
CA ARG A 310 -18.84 -9.17 10.18
C ARG A 310 -17.51 -8.65 9.65
N ARG A 311 -16.40 -8.96 10.33
CA ARG A 311 -15.04 -8.57 9.93
C ARG A 311 -14.59 -9.22 8.63
N ILE A 312 -15.12 -10.40 8.28
CA ILE A 312 -14.74 -11.15 7.08
C ILE A 312 -15.50 -10.56 5.88
N PRO A 313 -14.84 -9.92 4.91
CA PRO A 313 -15.52 -9.44 3.71
C PRO A 313 -15.91 -10.61 2.80
N ALA A 314 -16.98 -10.43 2.03
CA ALA A 314 -17.34 -11.37 0.97
C ALA A 314 -16.44 -11.23 -0.27
N ASP A 315 -15.72 -10.11 -0.40
CA ASP A 315 -14.84 -9.77 -1.52
C ASP A 315 -13.39 -9.51 -1.09
N ASN A 316 -12.49 -9.58 -2.07
CA ASN A 316 -11.06 -9.31 -1.93
C ASN A 316 -10.67 -7.92 -2.45
N ASN A 317 -11.63 -6.98 -2.59
CA ASN A 317 -11.35 -5.67 -3.19
C ASN A 317 -10.30 -4.88 -2.41
N PHE A 318 -10.19 -5.11 -1.10
CA PHE A 318 -9.12 -4.56 -0.29
C PHE A 318 -7.74 -4.93 -0.86
N CYS A 319 -7.46 -6.22 -1.06
CA CYS A 319 -6.19 -6.70 -1.59
C CYS A 319 -5.94 -6.20 -3.01
N GLU A 320 -6.97 -6.21 -3.86
CA GLU A 320 -6.87 -5.72 -5.25
C GLU A 320 -6.46 -4.23 -5.30
N ARG A 321 -7.01 -3.40 -4.40
CA ARG A 321 -6.60 -1.98 -4.28
C ARG A 321 -5.17 -1.83 -3.79
N GLU A 322 -4.77 -2.61 -2.79
CA GLU A 322 -3.41 -2.59 -2.25
C GLU A 322 -2.37 -3.01 -3.31
N LEU A 323 -2.70 -4.02 -4.12
CA LEU A 323 -1.85 -4.51 -5.21
C LEU A 323 -1.71 -3.47 -6.34
N ARG A 324 -2.66 -2.53 -6.46
CA ARG A 324 -2.68 -1.51 -7.51
C ARG A 324 -1.40 -0.66 -7.53
N GLN A 325 -0.81 -0.39 -6.36
CA GLN A 325 0.46 0.34 -6.29
C GLN A 325 1.56 -0.37 -7.08
N LEU A 326 1.67 -1.68 -6.91
CA LEU A 326 2.62 -2.49 -7.66
C LEU A 326 2.24 -2.62 -9.14
N VAL A 327 0.95 -2.73 -9.46
CA VAL A 327 0.47 -2.76 -10.85
C VAL A 327 0.85 -1.47 -11.60
N ILE A 328 0.74 -0.31 -10.94
CA ILE A 328 1.17 0.98 -11.49
C ILE A 328 2.70 0.98 -11.67
N ALA A 329 3.46 0.58 -10.65
CA ALA A 329 4.90 0.45 -10.76
C ALA A 329 5.31 -0.41 -11.96
N ARG A 330 4.67 -1.56 -12.16
CA ARG A 330 4.89 -2.46 -13.30
C ARG A 330 4.64 -1.77 -14.63
N LYS A 331 3.54 -1.01 -14.77
CA LYS A 331 3.23 -0.30 -16.03
C LYS A 331 4.26 0.76 -16.38
N ILE A 332 4.89 1.36 -15.38
CA ILE A 332 5.87 2.44 -15.57
C ILE A 332 7.29 1.89 -15.76
N SER A 333 7.63 0.79 -15.08
CA SER A 333 9.01 0.25 -15.03
C SER A 333 9.20 -1.07 -15.77
N PHE A 334 8.11 -1.70 -16.22
CA PHE A 334 8.07 -3.03 -16.85
C PHE A 334 8.59 -4.19 -15.98
N GLY A 335 8.69 -3.97 -14.66
CA GLY A 335 9.13 -4.98 -13.70
C GLY A 335 10.49 -4.64 -13.10
N SER A 336 11.25 -5.68 -12.75
CA SER A 336 12.62 -5.57 -12.24
C SER A 336 13.64 -5.86 -13.35
N GLN A 337 14.87 -5.35 -13.19
CA GLN A 337 15.98 -5.55 -14.13
C GLN A 337 17.09 -6.46 -13.55
N SER A 338 16.92 -6.95 -12.33
CA SER A 338 17.85 -7.87 -11.66
C SER A 338 17.18 -8.54 -10.47
N ASP A 339 17.68 -9.71 -10.07
CA ASP A 339 17.21 -10.41 -8.87
C ASP A 339 17.42 -9.56 -7.60
N GLU A 340 18.55 -8.83 -7.48
CA GLU A 340 18.78 -7.89 -6.36
C GLU A 340 17.76 -6.74 -6.36
N GLY A 341 17.40 -6.21 -7.53
CA GLY A 341 16.36 -5.19 -7.69
C GLY A 341 14.97 -5.68 -7.30
N ALA A 342 14.61 -6.91 -7.71
CA ALA A 342 13.39 -7.56 -7.28
C ALA A 342 13.35 -7.77 -5.76
N LYS A 343 14.44 -8.27 -5.16
CA LYS A 343 14.51 -8.48 -3.71
C LYS A 343 14.47 -7.17 -2.93
N THR A 344 15.11 -6.13 -3.43
CA THR A 344 15.09 -4.80 -2.81
C THR A 344 13.69 -4.20 -2.84
N ARG A 345 12.98 -4.30 -3.98
CA ARG A 345 11.59 -3.86 -4.08
C ARG A 345 10.67 -4.66 -3.15
N GLU A 346 10.85 -5.97 -3.08
CA GLU A 346 10.12 -6.85 -2.16
C GLU A 346 10.21 -6.34 -0.71
N ILE A 347 11.43 -6.10 -0.23
CA ILE A 347 11.69 -5.65 1.14
C ILE A 347 11.15 -4.24 1.35
N LEU A 348 11.52 -3.28 0.50
CA LEU A 348 11.18 -1.88 0.71
C LEU A 348 9.68 -1.61 0.57
N MET A 349 8.99 -2.25 -0.37
CA MET A 349 7.53 -2.13 -0.43
C MET A 349 6.85 -2.78 0.77
N THR A 350 7.37 -3.91 1.26
CA THR A 350 6.85 -4.55 2.48
C THR A 350 6.94 -3.60 3.68
N VAL A 351 8.10 -2.97 3.89
CA VAL A 351 8.31 -2.03 5.01
C VAL A 351 7.48 -0.76 4.83
N LEU A 352 7.62 -0.07 3.68
CA LEU A 352 7.04 1.26 3.48
C LEU A 352 5.52 1.25 3.38
N LEU A 353 4.92 0.25 2.71
CA LEU A 353 3.46 0.17 2.61
C LEU A 353 2.83 -0.33 3.92
N THR A 354 3.55 -1.10 4.73
CA THR A 354 3.11 -1.41 6.12
C THR A 354 3.15 -0.14 6.98
N LEU A 355 4.23 0.65 6.90
CA LEU A 355 4.31 1.95 7.59
C LEU A 355 3.22 2.92 7.14
N GLN A 356 2.92 2.98 5.84
CA GLN A 356 1.84 3.84 5.32
C GLN A 356 0.47 3.44 5.87
N LYS A 357 0.21 2.15 6.12
CA LYS A 357 -1.03 1.71 6.74
C LYS A 357 -1.12 2.11 8.21
N GLN A 358 -0.03 1.95 8.96
CA GLN A 358 0.01 2.24 10.39
C GLN A 358 0.11 3.75 10.69
N TYR A 359 0.74 4.51 9.80
CA TYR A 359 1.00 5.94 9.93
C TYR A 359 0.67 6.68 8.62
N PRO A 360 -0.62 6.80 8.25
CA PRO A 360 -1.04 7.32 6.94
C PRO A 360 -0.73 8.81 6.73
N GLU A 361 -0.61 9.59 7.81
CA GLU A 361 -0.40 11.04 7.73
C GLU A 361 1.05 11.41 7.38
N ASN A 362 2.05 10.66 7.88
CA ASN A 362 3.46 11.03 7.76
C ASN A 362 4.43 9.83 7.61
N PRO A 363 4.19 8.88 6.69
CA PRO A 363 4.99 7.66 6.59
C PRO A 363 6.48 7.92 6.30
N MET A 364 6.81 8.94 5.50
CA MET A 364 8.21 9.32 5.23
C MET A 364 8.91 9.80 6.50
N GLU A 365 8.23 10.58 7.33
CA GLU A 365 8.82 11.13 8.56
C GLU A 365 9.07 10.02 9.58
N ILE A 366 8.11 9.10 9.75
CA ILE A 366 8.28 7.91 10.58
C ILE A 366 9.43 7.04 10.07
N PHE A 367 9.48 6.78 8.76
CA PHE A 367 10.56 6.00 8.16
C PHE A 367 11.94 6.65 8.42
N LYS A 368 12.05 7.99 8.29
CA LYS A 368 13.27 8.74 8.63
C LYS A 368 13.63 8.63 10.12
N LYS A 369 12.65 8.70 11.03
CA LYS A 369 12.88 8.50 12.48
C LYS A 369 13.41 7.10 12.77
N CYS A 370 12.86 6.06 12.13
CA CYS A 370 13.37 4.70 12.24
C CYS A 370 14.82 4.58 11.75
N LEU A 371 15.20 5.23 10.64
CA LEU A 371 16.58 5.25 10.17
C LEU A 371 17.54 5.92 11.18
N ASP A 372 17.10 7.00 11.83
CA ASP A 372 17.89 7.68 12.87
C ASP A 372 18.03 6.81 14.12
N GLU A 373 17.00 6.06 14.47
CA GLU A 373 17.01 5.11 15.59
C GLU A 373 17.94 3.92 15.30
N ILE A 374 17.90 3.33 14.10
CA ILE A 374 18.83 2.26 13.68
C ILE A 374 20.28 2.73 13.79
N LYS A 375 20.55 3.97 13.38
CA LYS A 375 21.89 4.56 13.48
C LYS A 375 22.32 4.75 14.94
N SER A 376 21.40 5.16 15.81
CA SER A 376 21.70 5.46 17.21
C SER A 376 21.85 4.18 18.04
N ASN A 377 21.10 3.15 17.71
CA ASN A 377 21.02 1.87 18.43
C ASN A 377 21.27 0.69 17.48
N PRO A 378 22.52 0.46 17.02
CA PRO A 378 22.82 -0.55 15.99
C PRO A 378 22.54 -2.00 16.42
N ASP A 379 22.50 -2.29 17.72
CA ASP A 379 22.25 -3.63 18.26
C ASP A 379 20.75 -3.92 18.46
N LYS A 380 19.88 -2.92 18.29
CA LYS A 380 18.44 -3.06 18.46
C LYS A 380 17.84 -3.75 17.24
N ASP A 381 16.88 -4.64 17.48
CA ASP A 381 16.16 -5.33 16.40
C ASP A 381 15.45 -4.30 15.49
N VAL A 382 15.88 -4.25 14.23
CA VAL A 382 15.36 -3.35 13.19
C VAL A 382 13.84 -3.48 13.06
N TYR A 383 13.30 -4.69 13.19
CA TYR A 383 11.85 -4.89 13.14
C TYR A 383 11.13 -4.18 14.29
N LYS A 384 11.65 -4.25 15.51
CA LYS A 384 11.08 -3.57 16.69
C LYS A 384 11.24 -2.05 16.63
N ILE A 385 12.17 -1.54 15.83
CA ILE A 385 12.27 -0.09 15.55
C ILE A 385 11.13 0.37 14.64
N PHE A 386 10.78 -0.41 13.63
CA PHE A 386 9.68 -0.07 12.72
C PHE A 386 8.30 -0.33 13.32
N PHE A 387 8.14 -1.43 14.06
CA PHE A 387 6.85 -1.92 14.54
C PHE A 387 6.92 -2.25 16.04
N PRO A 388 7.07 -1.23 16.92
CA PRO A 388 7.32 -1.45 18.34
C PRO A 388 6.16 -2.10 19.10
N TYR A 389 4.93 -1.91 18.62
CA TYR A 389 3.71 -2.45 19.23
C TYR A 389 3.32 -3.84 18.72
N ASP A 390 4.04 -4.35 17.72
CA ASP A 390 3.79 -5.70 17.23
C ASP A 390 4.45 -6.71 18.17
N THR A 391 3.63 -7.56 18.79
CA THR A 391 4.04 -8.52 19.83
C THR A 391 4.35 -9.91 19.28
N SER A 392 4.22 -10.11 17.96
CA SER A 392 4.45 -11.40 17.30
C SER A 392 5.90 -11.91 17.31
#